data_AF-A0A8C7YN31-F1
#
_entry.id   AF-A0A8C7YN31-F1
#
_cell.length_a   1.000
_cell.length_b   1.000
_cell.length_c   1.000
_cell.angle_alpha   90.00
_cell.angle_beta   90.00
_cell.angle_gamma   90.00
#
_symmetry.space_group_name_H-M   'P 1'
#
loop_
_entity.id
_entity.type
_entity.pdbx_description
1 polymer ?
#
loop_
_entity_poly.entity_id
_entity_poly.type
_entity_poly.pdbx_seq_one_letter_code
_entity_poly.pdbx_strand_id
1 'polypeptide(L)'
;MKVVLALLLTLSSHVLSLDKLNMCMDAKHHKVEPGPEGQLYSQCSPWHENACCTANTSEEAHNDNSYLYNFNWNHCGVMSDACKKHFIQDTCFYECSPHLGPWIQEVDQSWRKERIIDVPLCKEDCESWWSDCKNDLTCKTDWHKGWDWSSGTNKCPEGSKCSKWTDVFPTPKSMCERIWSQSYVYTTYTKSSGRCMQLWFTGANPNRKVAEYYLNNSKGSQSFSPTMLLFLTVMVLTGINN
;
A
#
# COMPACT_ATOMS: atom_id res chain seq x y z
N MET A 1 1.66 -40.56 11.86
CA MET A 1 1.20 -39.37 12.61
C MET A 1 2.15 -38.17 12.50
N LYS A 2 3.47 -38.33 12.73
CA LYS A 2 4.45 -37.21 12.66
C LYS A 2 4.71 -36.65 11.25
N VAL A 3 4.72 -37.50 10.21
CA VAL A 3 4.81 -37.07 8.79
C VAL A 3 3.58 -36.27 8.36
N VAL A 4 2.40 -36.66 8.84
CA VAL A 4 1.13 -35.96 8.57
C VAL A 4 1.15 -34.57 9.20
N LEU A 5 1.66 -34.43 10.43
CA LEU A 5 1.77 -33.14 11.11
C LEU A 5 2.75 -32.17 10.41
N ALA A 6 3.89 -32.67 9.92
CA ALA A 6 4.86 -31.87 9.16
C ALA A 6 4.30 -31.41 7.79
N LEU A 7 3.57 -32.28 7.08
CA LEU A 7 2.86 -31.92 5.85
C LEU A 7 1.77 -30.87 6.11
N LEU A 8 1.02 -30.99 7.20
CA LEU A 8 -0.02 -30.02 7.57
C LEU A 8 0.56 -28.63 7.85
N LEU A 9 1.74 -28.55 8.49
CA LEU A 9 2.42 -27.27 8.79
C LEU A 9 3.00 -26.59 7.53
N THR A 10 3.48 -27.35 6.55
CA THR A 10 3.99 -26.79 5.29
C THR A 10 2.86 -26.35 4.36
N LEU A 11 1.74 -27.09 4.35
CA LEU A 11 0.50 -26.74 3.67
C LEU A 11 -0.11 -25.45 4.23
N SER A 12 -0.24 -25.32 5.56
CA SER A 12 -0.81 -24.12 6.20
C SER A 12 0.01 -22.85 5.90
N SER A 13 1.33 -22.96 5.89
CA SER A 13 2.25 -21.84 5.61
C SER A 13 2.20 -21.40 4.13
N HIS A 14 1.91 -22.32 3.21
CA HIS A 14 1.70 -21.99 1.80
C HIS A 14 0.37 -21.28 1.56
N VAL A 15 -0.70 -21.75 2.20
CA VAL A 15 -2.04 -21.15 2.08
C VAL A 15 -2.05 -19.71 2.59
N LEU A 16 -1.55 -19.45 3.80
CA LEU A 16 -1.46 -18.09 4.38
C LEU A 16 -0.64 -17.11 3.53
N SER A 17 0.35 -17.61 2.80
CA SER A 17 1.16 -16.79 1.89
C SER A 17 0.48 -16.54 0.55
N LEU A 18 -0.37 -17.45 0.09
CA LEU A 18 -1.15 -17.26 -1.13
C LEU A 18 -2.28 -16.26 -0.86
N ASP A 19 -2.87 -16.30 0.34
CA ASP A 19 -3.88 -15.34 0.79
C ASP A 19 -3.31 -13.91 0.72
N LYS A 20 -2.10 -13.69 1.24
CA LYS A 20 -1.45 -12.36 1.19
C LYS A 20 -1.00 -11.90 -0.20
N LEU A 21 -0.97 -12.78 -1.19
CA LEU A 21 -0.57 -12.40 -2.55
C LEU A 21 -1.72 -11.74 -3.31
N ASN A 22 -2.95 -12.11 -2.99
CA ASN A 22 -4.15 -11.67 -3.70
C ASN A 22 -5.29 -11.45 -2.69
N MET A 23 -5.22 -10.33 -1.97
CA MET A 23 -6.22 -9.96 -0.97
C MET A 23 -6.52 -8.47 -1.01
N CYS A 24 -7.66 -8.11 -0.43
CA CYS A 24 -8.04 -6.75 -0.13
C CYS A 24 -7.87 -6.49 1.36
N MET A 25 -7.47 -5.27 1.73
CA MET A 25 -7.42 -4.87 3.14
C MET A 25 -8.83 -4.53 3.64
N ASP A 26 -9.10 -4.77 4.92
CA ASP A 26 -10.32 -4.30 5.61
C ASP A 26 -10.21 -2.80 5.96
N ALA A 27 -10.31 -1.97 4.92
CA ALA A 27 -10.41 -0.53 5.03
C ALA A 27 -11.78 -0.03 4.55
N LYS A 28 -11.93 1.29 4.34
CA LYS A 28 -13.24 1.94 4.28
C LYS A 28 -14.08 1.55 3.04
N HIS A 29 -13.45 1.36 1.89
CA HIS A 29 -14.13 1.20 0.59
C HIS A 29 -13.68 -0.02 -0.21
N HIS A 30 -12.81 -0.84 0.36
CA HIS A 30 -12.35 -2.08 -0.24
C HIS A 30 -13.48 -3.12 -0.28
N LYS A 31 -13.51 -3.91 -1.35
CA LYS A 31 -14.24 -5.17 -1.40
C LYS A 31 -13.61 -6.17 -0.44
N VAL A 32 -14.35 -7.22 -0.11
CA VAL A 32 -13.84 -8.32 0.72
C VAL A 32 -12.76 -9.12 -0.01
N GLU A 33 -12.97 -9.40 -1.30
CA GLU A 33 -12.03 -10.17 -2.12
C GLU A 33 -11.74 -9.48 -3.46
N PRO A 34 -10.53 -9.67 -4.03
CA PRO A 34 -10.22 -9.20 -5.37
C PRO A 34 -11.09 -9.86 -6.43
N GLY A 35 -11.39 -9.13 -7.49
CA GLY A 35 -12.03 -9.71 -8.68
C GLY A 35 -12.10 -8.73 -9.84
N PRO A 36 -12.48 -9.21 -11.03
CA PRO A 36 -12.60 -8.37 -12.22
C PRO A 36 -13.64 -7.25 -12.04
N GLU A 37 -13.30 -6.06 -12.52
CA GLU A 37 -14.11 -4.85 -12.50
C GLU A 37 -13.98 -4.16 -13.87
N GLY A 38 -14.75 -4.59 -14.86
CA GLY A 38 -14.63 -4.12 -16.25
C GLY A 38 -14.98 -2.63 -16.47
N GLN A 39 -15.43 -1.93 -15.42
CA GLN A 39 -15.90 -0.55 -15.46
C GLN A 39 -15.02 0.43 -14.66
N LEU A 40 -13.79 0.03 -14.29
CA LEU A 40 -12.90 0.94 -13.57
C LEU A 40 -12.59 2.19 -14.41
N TYR A 41 -12.80 3.35 -13.78
CA TYR A 41 -12.75 4.65 -14.43
C TYR A 41 -11.31 5.15 -14.63
N SER A 42 -11.01 5.61 -15.85
CA SER A 42 -9.82 6.39 -16.21
C SER A 42 -8.51 5.85 -15.61
N GLN A 43 -7.88 6.54 -14.65
CA GLN A 43 -6.59 6.18 -14.06
C GLN A 43 -6.59 4.86 -13.30
N CYS A 44 -7.76 4.38 -12.86
CA CYS A 44 -7.90 3.11 -12.16
C CYS A 44 -8.12 1.92 -13.11
N SER A 45 -8.29 2.15 -14.42
CA SER A 45 -8.47 1.07 -15.42
C SER A 45 -7.36 0.02 -15.48
N PRO A 46 -6.09 0.27 -15.11
CA PRO A 46 -5.06 -0.77 -15.10
C PRO A 46 -5.35 -1.96 -14.16
N TRP A 47 -6.26 -1.81 -13.19
CA TRP A 47 -6.65 -2.88 -12.27
C TRP A 47 -7.90 -3.67 -12.70
N HIS A 48 -8.52 -3.37 -13.84
CA HIS A 48 -9.83 -3.91 -14.23
C HIS A 48 -9.91 -5.45 -14.27
N GLU A 49 -8.82 -6.17 -14.54
CA GLU A 49 -8.82 -7.64 -14.54
C GLU A 49 -8.93 -8.23 -13.13
N ASN A 50 -8.46 -7.51 -12.11
CA ASN A 50 -8.43 -7.98 -10.73
C ASN A 50 -8.20 -6.79 -9.76
N ALA A 51 -9.27 -6.31 -9.13
CA ALA A 51 -9.26 -5.13 -8.27
C ALA A 51 -9.96 -5.35 -6.94
N CYS A 52 -9.54 -4.56 -5.94
CA CYS A 52 -10.17 -4.43 -4.63
C CYS A 52 -11.16 -3.27 -4.51
N CYS A 53 -11.21 -2.37 -5.49
CA CYS A 53 -12.15 -1.26 -5.53
C CYS A 53 -13.38 -1.64 -6.37
N THR A 54 -14.43 -0.83 -6.28
CA THR A 54 -15.60 -0.90 -7.18
C THR A 54 -15.51 0.17 -8.28
N ALA A 55 -16.34 0.07 -9.32
CA ALA A 55 -16.47 1.12 -10.33
C ALA A 55 -16.78 2.50 -9.70
N ASN A 56 -17.72 2.56 -8.74
CA ASN A 56 -18.07 3.79 -8.02
C ASN A 56 -16.87 4.37 -7.25
N THR A 57 -16.11 3.52 -6.55
CA THR A 57 -14.88 3.93 -5.86
C THR A 57 -13.88 4.53 -6.85
N SER A 58 -13.75 3.94 -8.03
CA SER A 58 -12.79 4.39 -9.05
C SER A 58 -13.17 5.71 -9.71
N GLU A 59 -14.46 5.98 -9.92
CA GLU A 59 -14.95 7.26 -10.40
C GLU A 59 -14.67 8.35 -9.36
N GLU A 60 -14.98 8.05 -8.10
CA GLU A 60 -14.88 9.02 -7.00
C GLU A 60 -13.44 9.26 -6.52
N ALA A 61 -12.49 8.41 -6.92
CA ALA A 61 -11.06 8.71 -6.82
C ALA A 61 -10.66 9.95 -7.65
N HIS A 62 -11.45 10.34 -8.65
CA HIS A 62 -11.16 11.47 -9.55
C HIS A 62 -11.88 12.77 -9.15
N ASN A 63 -12.81 12.71 -8.19
CA ASN A 63 -13.61 13.85 -7.76
C ASN A 63 -12.98 14.58 -6.56
N ASP A 64 -13.08 15.91 -6.55
CA ASP A 64 -12.72 16.72 -5.39
C ASP A 64 -13.74 16.53 -4.27
N ASN A 65 -13.27 16.43 -3.02
CA ASN A 65 -14.14 16.26 -1.86
C ASN A 65 -15.10 15.06 -2.02
N SER A 66 -14.61 14.00 -2.66
CA SER A 66 -15.42 12.82 -3.00
C SER A 66 -15.95 12.10 -1.77
N TYR A 67 -16.94 11.23 -1.97
CA TYR A 67 -17.54 10.47 -0.85
C TYR A 67 -16.51 9.57 -0.15
N LEU A 68 -15.38 9.27 -0.80
CA LEU A 68 -14.34 8.41 -0.25
C LEU A 68 -13.89 8.93 1.12
N TYR A 69 -13.42 10.18 1.16
CA TYR A 69 -12.83 10.78 2.36
C TYR A 69 -13.20 12.24 2.57
N ASN A 70 -14.04 12.82 1.70
CA ASN A 70 -14.35 14.25 1.67
C ASN A 70 -13.08 15.14 1.67
N PHE A 71 -12.04 14.65 0.98
CA PHE A 71 -10.71 15.25 1.03
C PHE A 71 -10.56 16.35 -0.03
N ASN A 72 -10.13 17.51 0.43
CA ASN A 72 -9.84 18.70 -0.33
C ASN A 72 -8.36 18.75 -0.73
N TRP A 73 -8.11 18.42 -1.99
CA TRP A 73 -6.80 18.59 -2.62
C TRP A 73 -6.39 20.07 -2.73
N ASN A 74 -7.35 20.99 -2.74
CA ASN A 74 -7.15 22.43 -2.95
C ASN A 74 -7.04 23.23 -1.63
N HIS A 75 -6.55 22.62 -0.54
CA HIS A 75 -6.51 23.24 0.79
C HIS A 75 -5.58 24.46 0.92
N CYS A 76 -4.70 24.69 -0.05
CA CYS A 76 -3.82 25.87 -0.14
C CYS A 76 -3.97 26.65 -1.45
N GLY A 77 -5.15 26.56 -2.09
CA GLY A 77 -5.39 27.05 -3.45
C GLY A 77 -5.55 25.89 -4.43
N VAL A 78 -5.82 26.18 -5.70
CA VAL A 78 -6.02 25.15 -6.73
C VAL A 78 -4.73 24.36 -6.92
N MET A 79 -4.78 23.06 -6.65
CA MET A 79 -3.67 22.14 -6.94
C MET A 79 -3.54 21.96 -8.45
N SER A 80 -2.32 21.93 -8.97
CA SER A 80 -2.11 21.72 -10.40
C SER A 80 -2.58 20.33 -10.84
N ASP A 81 -3.12 20.22 -12.06
CA ASP A 81 -3.52 18.91 -12.62
C ASP A 81 -2.34 17.93 -12.68
N ALA A 82 -1.12 18.46 -12.92
CA ALA A 82 0.10 17.68 -12.94
C ALA A 82 0.41 17.02 -11.59
N CYS A 83 0.18 17.72 -10.47
CA CYS A 83 0.32 17.15 -9.14
C CYS A 83 -0.86 16.25 -8.78
N LYS A 84 -2.08 16.73 -9.04
CA LYS A 84 -3.33 16.06 -8.65
C LYS A 84 -3.49 14.67 -9.24
N LYS A 85 -3.07 14.46 -10.50
CA LYS A 85 -3.11 13.13 -11.13
C LYS A 85 -2.36 12.07 -10.30
N HIS A 86 -1.29 12.44 -9.59
CA HIS A 86 -0.56 11.47 -8.75
C HIS A 86 -1.34 11.09 -7.50
N PHE A 87 -2.08 12.03 -6.90
CA PHE A 87 -2.99 11.72 -5.78
C PHE A 87 -4.17 10.84 -6.21
N ILE A 88 -4.68 11.06 -7.42
CA ILE A 88 -5.69 10.17 -8.02
C ILE A 88 -5.10 8.77 -8.25
N GLN A 89 -3.91 8.67 -8.85
CA GLN A 89 -3.25 7.39 -9.08
C GLN A 89 -2.91 6.64 -7.78
N ASP A 90 -2.45 7.37 -6.76
CA ASP A 90 -2.23 6.85 -5.41
C ASP A 90 -3.52 6.30 -4.79
N THR A 91 -4.63 7.02 -4.95
CA THR A 91 -5.96 6.55 -4.54
C THR A 91 -6.36 5.28 -5.30
N CYS A 92 -6.19 5.23 -6.62
CA CYS A 92 -6.43 4.01 -7.41
C CYS A 92 -5.56 2.85 -6.91
N PHE A 93 -4.27 3.09 -6.66
CA PHE A 93 -3.38 2.05 -6.17
C PHE A 93 -3.79 1.54 -4.77
N TYR A 94 -4.10 2.44 -3.84
CA TYR A 94 -4.51 2.10 -2.49
C TYR A 94 -5.84 1.34 -2.47
N GLU A 95 -6.85 1.83 -3.18
CA GLU A 95 -8.20 1.26 -3.18
C GLU A 95 -8.30 -0.01 -4.03
N CYS A 96 -7.56 -0.10 -5.14
CA CYS A 96 -7.74 -1.16 -6.13
C CYS A 96 -6.69 -2.27 -6.09
N SER A 97 -5.47 -2.04 -5.59
CA SER A 97 -4.38 -3.02 -5.72
C SER A 97 -4.59 -4.26 -4.82
N PRO A 98 -4.71 -5.48 -5.39
CA PRO A 98 -4.85 -6.71 -4.61
C PRO A 98 -3.51 -7.30 -4.14
N HIS A 99 -2.40 -6.63 -4.45
CA HIS A 99 -1.04 -7.12 -4.22
C HIS A 99 -0.35 -6.40 -3.05
N LEU A 100 -1.14 -5.76 -2.18
CA LEU A 100 -0.64 -5.01 -1.02
C LEU A 100 -0.47 -5.85 0.25
N GLY A 101 -0.94 -7.10 0.24
CA GLY A 101 -0.94 -7.99 1.42
C GLY A 101 0.37 -8.13 2.21
N PRO A 102 1.58 -8.08 1.62
CA PRO A 102 2.82 -8.12 2.40
C PRO A 102 3.00 -6.94 3.36
N TRP A 103 2.29 -5.84 3.14
CA TRP A 103 2.42 -4.56 3.85
C TRP A 103 1.15 -4.15 4.59
N ILE A 104 0.11 -4.98 4.57
CA ILE A 104 -1.11 -4.75 5.34
C ILE A 104 -0.81 -5.00 6.83
N GLN A 105 -1.20 -4.04 7.67
CA GLN A 105 -1.12 -4.12 9.12
C GLN A 105 -2.46 -3.72 9.75
N GLU A 106 -2.83 -4.40 10.83
CA GLU A 106 -3.97 -4.03 11.66
C GLU A 106 -3.73 -2.69 12.36
N VAL A 107 -4.79 -1.88 12.44
CA VAL A 107 -4.79 -0.60 13.13
C VAL A 107 -6.09 -0.39 13.89
N ASP A 108 -5.99 0.26 15.05
CA ASP A 108 -7.15 0.64 15.84
C ASP A 108 -7.62 2.05 15.43
N GLN A 109 -8.41 2.13 14.36
CA GLN A 109 -8.99 3.37 13.84
C GLN A 109 -10.49 3.19 13.55
N SER A 110 -11.29 4.21 13.82
CA SER A 110 -12.76 4.12 13.70
C SER A 110 -13.29 3.88 12.27
N TRP A 111 -12.48 4.12 11.24
CA TRP A 111 -12.88 4.10 9.84
C TRP A 111 -12.15 3.05 8.99
N ARG A 112 -11.18 2.31 9.57
CA ARG A 112 -10.49 1.19 8.93
C ARG A 112 -9.90 0.26 9.98
N LYS A 113 -9.93 -1.05 9.74
CA LYS A 113 -9.28 -2.03 10.62
C LYS A 113 -7.86 -2.34 10.17
N GLU A 114 -7.56 -2.11 8.89
CA GLU A 114 -6.26 -2.38 8.29
C GLU A 114 -5.77 -1.20 7.45
N ARG A 115 -4.45 -1.08 7.30
CA ARG A 115 -3.82 -0.15 6.35
C ARG A 115 -2.50 -0.70 5.83
N ILE A 116 -1.98 -0.05 4.79
CA ILE A 116 -0.61 -0.30 4.33
C ILE A 116 0.41 0.53 5.12
N ILE A 117 1.55 -0.10 5.40
CA ILE A 117 2.74 0.48 6.03
C ILE A 117 3.98 -0.01 5.29
N ASP A 118 4.93 0.89 5.04
CA ASP A 118 6.24 0.59 4.44
C ASP A 118 6.19 -0.09 3.05
N VAL A 119 5.20 0.25 2.23
CA VAL A 119 5.14 -0.23 0.84
C VAL A 119 6.33 0.35 0.05
N PRO A 120 7.20 -0.49 -0.56
CA PRO A 120 8.42 -0.05 -1.22
C PRO A 120 8.08 0.60 -2.56
N LEU A 121 7.99 1.92 -2.61
CA LEU A 121 7.63 2.63 -3.83
C LEU A 121 8.82 2.71 -4.79
N CYS A 122 8.60 2.47 -6.08
CA CYS A 122 9.66 2.61 -7.08
C CYS A 122 10.17 4.04 -7.14
N LYS A 123 11.49 4.17 -7.37
CA LYS A 123 12.19 5.46 -7.43
C LYS A 123 11.48 6.44 -8.35
N GLU A 124 11.17 6.01 -9.58
CA GLU A 124 10.59 6.88 -10.62
C GLU A 124 9.19 7.38 -10.26
N ASP A 125 8.38 6.57 -9.56
CA ASP A 125 7.03 6.97 -9.16
C ASP A 125 7.07 8.03 -8.06
N CYS A 126 7.94 7.85 -7.06
CA CYS A 126 8.09 8.86 -6.01
C CYS A 126 8.72 10.16 -6.54
N GLU A 127 9.76 10.07 -7.37
CA GLU A 127 10.45 11.23 -7.93
C GLU A 127 9.56 12.03 -8.90
N SER A 128 8.79 11.36 -9.76
CA SER A 128 7.88 12.03 -10.68
C SER A 128 6.72 12.71 -9.96
N TRP A 129 6.13 12.05 -8.96
CA TRP A 129 5.08 12.65 -8.11
C TRP A 129 5.60 13.93 -7.45
N TRP A 130 6.75 13.86 -6.79
CA TRP A 130 7.33 15.03 -6.14
C TRP A 130 7.67 16.15 -7.13
N SER A 131 8.23 15.81 -8.30
CA SER A 131 8.62 16.78 -9.31
C SER A 131 7.41 17.53 -9.89
N ASP A 132 6.30 16.83 -10.10
CA ASP A 132 5.07 17.44 -10.64
C ASP A 132 4.37 18.32 -9.58
N CYS A 133 4.56 18.05 -8.29
CA CYS A 133 4.00 18.85 -7.18
C CYS A 133 4.90 19.99 -6.71
N LYS A 134 6.18 20.06 -7.11
CA LYS A 134 7.19 20.96 -6.49
C LYS A 134 6.84 22.46 -6.50
N ASN A 135 5.94 22.90 -7.38
CA ASN A 135 5.50 24.30 -7.47
C ASN A 135 4.16 24.56 -6.79
N ASP A 136 3.46 23.52 -6.35
CA ASP A 136 2.21 23.66 -5.63
C ASP A 136 2.45 24.02 -4.16
N LEU A 137 1.37 24.23 -3.42
CA LEU A 137 1.40 24.67 -2.03
C LEU A 137 0.76 23.62 -1.13
N THR A 138 1.25 23.52 0.10
CA THR A 138 0.57 22.81 1.18
C THR A 138 0.93 23.44 2.53
N CYS A 139 0.18 23.08 3.57
CA CYS A 139 0.37 23.56 4.93
C CYS A 139 0.80 22.46 5.91
N LYS A 140 0.92 21.20 5.45
CA LYS A 140 1.17 20.04 6.31
C LYS A 140 2.09 19.00 5.66
N THR A 141 2.86 18.32 6.52
CA THR A 141 3.76 17.22 6.12
C THR A 141 3.15 15.82 6.28
N ASP A 142 2.08 15.70 7.07
CA ASP A 142 1.30 14.47 7.27
C ASP A 142 -0.17 14.81 7.02
N TRP A 143 -0.74 14.16 6.00
CA TRP A 143 -2.10 14.39 5.50
C TRP A 143 -3.10 13.36 6.03
N HIS A 144 -2.70 12.37 6.82
CA HIS A 144 -3.66 11.47 7.49
C HIS A 144 -4.31 12.11 8.72
N LYS A 145 -3.62 13.02 9.42
CA LYS A 145 -4.07 13.53 10.73
C LYS A 145 -3.82 15.01 10.95
N GLY A 146 -4.58 15.60 11.87
CA GLY A 146 -4.39 16.98 12.32
C GLY A 146 -4.83 18.03 11.29
N TRP A 147 -5.87 17.74 10.51
CA TRP A 147 -6.61 18.73 9.74
C TRP A 147 -7.72 19.33 10.60
N ASP A 148 -8.14 20.55 10.28
CA ASP A 148 -9.42 21.09 10.74
C ASP A 148 -10.55 20.57 9.83
N TRP A 149 -11.52 19.87 10.43
CA TRP A 149 -12.69 19.29 9.75
C TRP A 149 -13.99 20.01 10.10
N SER A 150 -13.94 21.15 10.81
CA SER A 150 -15.12 21.88 11.30
C SER A 150 -16.12 22.28 10.20
N SER A 151 -15.65 22.47 8.96
CA SER A 151 -16.49 22.76 7.79
C SER A 151 -16.91 21.53 6.99
N GLY A 152 -16.68 20.31 7.48
CA GLY A 152 -16.99 19.06 6.80
C GLY A 152 -15.85 18.54 5.91
N THR A 153 -15.08 19.41 5.26
CA THR A 153 -13.87 19.07 4.48
C THR A 153 -12.60 19.46 5.23
N ASN A 154 -11.45 18.85 4.93
CA ASN A 154 -10.18 19.23 5.56
C ASN A 154 -9.73 20.64 5.17
N LYS A 155 -9.30 21.39 6.20
CA LYS A 155 -8.66 22.69 6.10
C LYS A 155 -7.37 22.72 6.90
N CYS A 156 -6.46 23.59 6.47
CA CYS A 156 -5.23 23.86 7.19
C CYS A 156 -5.54 24.23 8.65
N PRO A 157 -4.91 23.55 9.64
CA PRO A 157 -5.15 23.82 11.05
C PRO A 157 -4.67 25.22 11.44
N GLU A 158 -5.20 25.74 12.54
CA GLU A 158 -4.81 27.05 13.06
C GLU A 158 -3.29 27.16 13.25
N GLY A 159 -2.74 28.31 12.88
CA GLY A 159 -1.30 28.59 12.97
C GLY A 159 -0.44 27.95 11.86
N SER A 160 -1.00 27.09 11.00
CA SER A 160 -0.29 26.59 9.82
C SER A 160 -0.32 27.61 8.67
N LYS A 161 0.73 27.61 7.85
CA LYS A 161 0.88 28.51 6.69
C LYS A 161 1.05 27.70 5.42
N CYS A 162 0.28 28.04 4.39
CA CYS A 162 0.50 27.54 3.04
C CYS A 162 1.88 27.98 2.55
N SER A 163 2.72 26.99 2.25
CA SER A 163 4.12 27.14 1.88
C SER A 163 4.40 26.32 0.63
N LYS A 164 5.50 26.62 -0.08
CA LYS A 164 5.85 25.90 -1.29
C LYS A 164 6.06 24.42 -0.98
N TRP A 165 5.64 23.54 -1.88
CA TRP A 165 5.76 22.09 -1.72
C TRP A 165 7.18 21.67 -1.32
N THR A 166 8.19 22.28 -1.95
CA THR A 166 9.61 22.02 -1.66
C THR A 166 10.06 22.48 -0.27
N ASP A 167 9.39 23.44 0.34
CA ASP A 167 9.72 23.90 1.70
C ASP A 167 9.17 22.91 2.74
N VAL A 168 8.02 22.30 2.44
CA VAL A 168 7.35 21.31 3.30
C VAL A 168 7.94 19.91 3.11
N PHE A 169 8.22 19.55 1.85
CA PHE A 169 8.82 18.29 1.42
C PHE A 169 10.09 18.56 0.59
N PRO A 170 11.26 18.71 1.24
CA PRO A 170 12.51 19.06 0.56
C PRO A 170 13.00 18.02 -0.46
N THR A 171 12.59 16.76 -0.32
CA THR A 171 13.00 15.66 -1.22
C THR A 171 11.84 14.73 -1.55
N PRO A 172 11.90 13.98 -2.67
CA PRO A 172 10.93 12.94 -2.99
C PRO A 172 10.72 11.96 -1.84
N LYS A 173 11.82 11.46 -1.25
CA LYS A 173 11.79 10.59 -0.07
C LYS A 173 10.96 11.19 1.06
N SER A 174 11.24 12.44 1.44
CA SER A 174 10.50 13.10 2.52
C SER A 174 9.00 13.24 2.23
N MET A 175 8.60 13.37 0.96
CA MET A 175 7.19 13.41 0.59
C MET A 175 6.54 12.04 0.72
N CYS A 176 7.03 11.06 -0.04
CA CYS A 176 6.37 9.75 -0.16
C CYS A 176 6.28 9.02 1.20
N GLU A 177 7.29 9.18 2.06
CA GLU A 177 7.30 8.52 3.38
C GLU A 177 6.40 9.22 4.41
N ARG A 178 6.22 10.55 4.33
CA ARG A 178 5.56 11.32 5.39
C ARG A 178 4.12 11.68 5.09
N ILE A 179 3.79 11.93 3.83
CA ILE A 179 2.48 12.50 3.45
C ILE A 179 1.33 11.61 3.93
N TRP A 180 1.50 10.29 3.88
CA TRP A 180 0.52 9.31 4.36
C TRP A 180 1.04 8.53 5.58
N SER A 181 1.66 9.21 6.54
CA SER A 181 2.14 8.60 7.80
C SER A 181 2.81 7.23 7.61
N GLN A 182 3.88 7.16 6.83
CA GLN A 182 4.66 5.93 6.61
C GLN A 182 3.91 4.81 5.84
N SER A 183 2.90 5.14 5.03
CA SER A 183 2.31 4.15 4.12
C SER A 183 3.30 3.66 3.05
N TYR A 184 4.25 4.51 2.64
CA TYR A 184 5.30 4.15 1.67
C TYR A 184 6.69 4.31 2.26
N VAL A 185 7.62 3.52 1.73
CA VAL A 185 9.07 3.71 1.86
C VAL A 185 9.65 4.03 0.49
N TYR A 186 10.47 5.07 0.41
CA TYR A 186 11.19 5.39 -0.82
C TYR A 186 12.29 4.36 -1.07
N THR A 187 12.40 3.87 -2.30
CA THR A 187 13.46 2.94 -2.70
C THR A 187 14.37 3.54 -3.77
N THR A 188 15.57 2.97 -3.90
CA THR A 188 16.46 3.24 -5.04
C THR A 188 16.23 2.26 -6.20
N TYR A 189 15.28 1.33 -6.06
CA TYR A 189 14.94 0.37 -7.08
C TYR A 189 14.16 1.05 -8.21
N THR A 190 14.56 0.73 -9.44
CA THR A 190 13.84 1.14 -10.64
C THR A 190 12.61 0.26 -10.85
N LYS A 191 11.63 0.74 -11.62
CA LYS A 191 10.44 -0.04 -12.02
C LYS A 191 10.76 -1.42 -12.60
N SER A 192 11.84 -1.56 -13.36
CA SER A 192 12.25 -2.83 -13.98
C SER A 192 12.85 -3.85 -13.00
N SER A 193 13.10 -3.46 -11.75
CA SER A 193 13.78 -4.32 -10.76
C SER A 193 12.96 -5.53 -10.29
N GLY A 194 11.62 -5.42 -10.35
CA GLY A 194 10.72 -6.37 -9.68
C GLY A 194 10.81 -6.35 -8.15
N ARG A 195 11.35 -5.27 -7.55
CA ARG A 195 11.58 -5.13 -6.10
C ARG A 195 10.89 -3.92 -5.48
N CYS A 196 10.09 -3.19 -6.23
CA CYS A 196 9.34 -2.04 -5.74
C CYS A 196 7.97 -2.01 -6.41
N MET A 197 6.98 -1.52 -5.69
CA MET A 197 5.62 -1.34 -6.16
C MET A 197 5.54 -0.13 -7.08
N GLN A 198 4.78 -0.28 -8.16
CA GLN A 198 4.52 0.74 -9.17
C GLN A 198 3.09 1.23 -9.01
N LEU A 199 2.91 2.55 -8.90
CA LEU A 199 1.61 3.22 -9.01
C LEU A 199 1.20 3.29 -10.48
N TRP A 200 2.16 3.57 -11.35
CA TRP A 200 1.95 3.76 -12.78
C TRP A 200 2.51 2.59 -13.59
N PHE A 201 1.66 1.87 -14.31
CA PHE A 201 2.04 0.78 -15.20
C PHE A 201 1.08 0.65 -16.39
N THR A 202 1.49 -0.10 -17.41
CA THR A 202 0.65 -0.46 -18.56
C THR A 202 0.77 -1.97 -18.81
N GLY A 203 -0.27 -2.57 -19.39
CA GLY A 203 -0.33 -4.01 -19.58
C GLY A 203 -0.51 -4.78 -18.28
N ALA A 204 0.10 -5.97 -18.19
CA ALA A 204 -0.02 -6.84 -17.04
C ALA A 204 0.53 -6.19 -15.75
N ASN A 205 -0.21 -6.32 -14.65
CA ASN A 205 0.15 -5.71 -13.37
C ASN A 205 1.51 -6.23 -12.84
N PRO A 206 2.56 -5.38 -12.77
CA PRO A 206 3.90 -5.82 -12.36
C PRO A 206 3.98 -6.12 -10.86
N ASN A 207 3.07 -5.56 -10.06
CA ASN A 207 3.12 -5.61 -8.60
C ASN A 207 2.88 -7.01 -8.04
N ARG A 208 2.24 -7.91 -8.81
CA ARG A 208 2.12 -9.32 -8.43
C ARG A 208 3.48 -9.96 -8.14
N LYS A 209 4.46 -9.77 -9.05
CA LYS A 209 5.80 -10.34 -8.90
C LYS A 209 6.56 -9.72 -7.72
N VAL A 210 6.30 -8.44 -7.45
CA VAL A 210 6.89 -7.72 -6.32
C VAL A 210 6.35 -8.31 -5.01
N ALA A 211 5.03 -8.46 -4.89
CA ALA A 211 4.40 -9.08 -3.74
C ALA A 211 4.91 -10.53 -3.52
N GLU A 212 4.99 -11.34 -4.58
CA GLU A 212 5.56 -12.70 -4.54
C GLU A 212 7.00 -12.68 -3.99
N TYR A 213 7.84 -11.75 -4.44
CA TYR A 213 9.23 -11.61 -3.97
C TYR A 213 9.29 -11.33 -2.46
N TYR A 214 8.50 -10.38 -1.96
CA TYR A 214 8.53 -10.01 -0.54
C TYR A 214 7.94 -11.10 0.37
N LEU A 215 6.90 -11.80 -0.08
CA LEU A 215 6.35 -12.95 0.64
C LEU A 215 7.36 -14.08 0.76
N ASN A 216 8.07 -14.41 -0.33
CA ASN A 216 9.06 -15.48 -0.33
C ASN A 216 10.28 -15.16 0.52
N ASN A 217 10.76 -13.91 0.51
CA ASN A 217 11.91 -13.52 1.32
C ASN A 217 11.59 -13.32 2.80
N SER A 218 10.34 -12.99 3.14
CA SER A 218 9.88 -12.97 4.55
C SER A 218 9.89 -14.37 5.20
N LYS A 219 9.78 -15.45 4.42
CA LYS A 219 9.92 -16.83 4.92
C LYS A 219 11.38 -17.22 5.18
N GLY A 220 12.34 -16.55 4.52
CA GLY A 220 13.78 -16.82 4.66
C GLY A 220 14.36 -16.43 6.03
N SER A 221 13.69 -15.55 6.78
CA SER A 221 14.07 -15.20 8.16
C SER A 221 13.55 -16.20 9.20
N GLN A 222 12.72 -17.17 8.81
CA GLN A 222 12.34 -18.33 9.63
C GLN A 222 12.96 -19.64 9.12
N SER A 223 14.18 -19.58 8.57
CA SER A 223 14.95 -20.79 8.29
C SER A 223 15.44 -21.40 9.60
N PHE A 224 14.66 -22.31 10.19
CA PHE A 224 15.21 -23.24 11.16
C PHE A 224 16.36 -24.00 10.49
N SER A 225 17.56 -23.89 11.08
CA SER A 225 18.74 -24.58 10.57
C SER A 225 18.43 -26.08 10.34
N PRO A 226 18.89 -26.70 9.23
CA PRO A 226 18.70 -28.14 9.01
C PRO A 226 19.19 -28.99 10.20
N THR A 227 20.22 -28.51 10.91
CA THR A 227 20.70 -29.10 12.16
C THR A 227 19.69 -29.02 13.29
N MET A 228 18.94 -27.92 13.45
CA MET A 228 17.92 -27.76 14.49
C MET A 228 16.69 -28.65 14.25
N LEU A 229 16.31 -28.82 12.98
CA LEU A 229 15.29 -29.78 12.56
C LEU A 229 15.75 -31.23 12.79
N LEU A 230 17.03 -31.55 12.54
CA LEU A 230 17.59 -32.86 12.86
C LEU A 230 17.60 -33.13 14.37
N PHE A 231 18.00 -32.18 15.20
CA PHE A 231 18.01 -32.33 16.66
C PHE A 231 16.60 -32.55 17.24
N LEU A 232 15.60 -31.83 16.75
CA LEU A 232 14.19 -32.03 17.13
C LEU A 232 13.69 -33.41 16.69
N THR A 233 14.05 -33.88 15.49
CA THR A 233 13.68 -35.24 15.05
C THR A 233 14.36 -36.34 15.87
N VAL A 234 15.64 -36.17 16.24
CA VAL A 234 16.38 -37.14 17.06
C VAL A 234 15.84 -37.19 18.48
N MET A 235 15.59 -36.06 19.15
CA MET A 235 15.01 -36.05 20.50
C MET A 235 13.62 -36.70 20.56
N VAL A 236 12.82 -36.51 19.51
CA VAL A 236 11.47 -37.08 19.37
C VAL A 236 11.50 -38.58 18.99
N LEU A 237 12.65 -39.10 18.56
CA LEU A 237 12.92 -40.51 18.27
C LEU A 237 13.61 -41.23 19.43
N THR A 238 14.46 -40.53 20.21
CA THR A 238 15.24 -41.11 21.31
C THR A 238 14.59 -40.95 22.70
N GLY A 239 13.62 -40.04 22.86
CA GLY A 239 12.88 -39.81 24.11
C GLY A 239 11.81 -40.86 24.45
N ILE A 240 11.87 -42.07 23.89
CA ILE A 240 10.99 -43.20 24.24
C ILE A 240 11.82 -44.36 24.78
N ASN A 241 12.80 -44.10 25.65
CA ASN A 241 13.40 -45.14 26.50
C ASN A 241 13.96 -44.52 27.80
N ASN A 242 13.05 -44.00 28.61
CA ASN A 242 12.88 -44.26 30.05
C ASN A 242 11.93 -43.23 30.66
#